data_AF-A0A0B2QIU4-F1
#
_entry.id   AF-A0A0B2QIU4-F1
#
_cell.length_a   1.000
_cell.length_b   1.000
_cell.length_c   1.000
_cell.angle_alpha   90.00
_cell.angle_beta   90.00
_cell.angle_gamma   90.00
#
_symmetry.space_group_name_H-M   'P 1'
#
loop_
_entity.id
_entity.type
_entity.pdbx_description
1 polymer ?
#
loop_
_entity_poly.entity_id
_entity_poly.type
_entity_poly.pdbx_seq_one_letter_code
_entity_poly.pdbx_strand_id
1 'polypeptide(L)'
;MRPKCLDMPVAVGFALDIARAMECLHSHGIIHRDLKPEKSPRQMMTAEMGTYRWMAPELYSTVTLRQGEKKHYNHKVDAYSFAIVLWELIHNKLPFEGMSNLQAAYAAAFKNTRPSAEDLPEELALIVTSCWKEEPNDRPNFSQIIQMLLQYLSTISPPEPVVPLQITSSENAVLPPESPGTSALMLGRDDSRETKGSFFCFNQCY
;
A
#
# COMPACT_ATOMS: atom_id res chain seq x y z
N MET A 1 -5.36 -12.86 12.42
CA MET A 1 -5.35 -11.56 13.13
C MET A 1 -5.02 -10.49 12.10
N ARG A 2 -5.61 -9.28 12.18
CA ARG A 2 -5.07 -8.13 11.42
C ARG A 2 -3.74 -7.67 12.10
N PRO A 3 -2.81 -7.03 11.37
CA PRO A 3 -1.62 -6.42 11.98
C PRO A 3 -1.99 -5.34 13.02
N LYS A 4 -1.00 -4.82 13.76
CA LYS A 4 -1.16 -3.54 14.48
C LYS A 4 -1.53 -2.45 13.47
N CYS A 5 -2.18 -1.38 13.95
CA CYS A 5 -2.46 -0.21 13.10
C CYS A 5 -1.16 0.30 12.47
N LEU A 6 -1.22 0.67 11.19
CA LEU A 6 -0.11 1.30 10.51
C LEU A 6 0.09 2.72 11.05
N ASP A 7 1.33 3.18 11.05
CA ASP A 7 1.63 4.59 11.30
C ASP A 7 1.12 5.45 10.13
N MET A 8 0.66 6.68 10.40
CA MET A 8 -0.05 7.50 9.41
C MET A 8 0.79 7.80 8.16
N PRO A 9 2.08 8.19 8.25
CA PRO A 9 2.92 8.38 7.07
C PRO A 9 3.11 7.10 6.24
N VAL A 10 3.11 5.93 6.90
CA VAL A 10 3.26 4.62 6.23
C VAL A 10 1.96 4.24 5.50
N ALA A 11 0.79 4.44 6.14
CA ALA A 11 -0.50 4.20 5.51
C ALA A 11 -0.74 5.12 4.30
N VAL A 12 -0.39 6.40 4.42
CA VAL A 12 -0.47 7.38 3.32
C VAL A 12 0.56 7.10 2.23
N GLY A 13 1.76 6.62 2.59
CA GLY A 13 2.78 6.16 1.64
C GLY A 13 2.28 5.01 0.74
N PHE A 14 1.69 3.96 1.33
CA PHE A 14 1.06 2.88 0.55
C PHE A 14 -0.09 3.40 -0.32
N ALA A 15 -0.90 4.33 0.18
CA ALA A 15 -1.99 4.93 -0.60
C ALA A 15 -1.46 5.75 -1.79
N LEU A 16 -0.35 6.48 -1.63
CA LEU A 16 0.31 7.23 -2.70
C LEU A 16 0.82 6.30 -3.81
N ASP A 17 1.41 5.16 -3.47
CA ASP A 17 1.90 4.19 -4.46
C ASP A 17 0.76 3.47 -5.19
N ILE A 18 -0.34 3.15 -4.49
CA ILE A 18 -1.58 2.68 -5.12
C ILE A 18 -2.14 3.75 -6.09
N ALA A 19 -2.15 5.03 -5.69
CA ALA A 19 -2.66 6.11 -6.52
C ALA A 19 -1.81 6.31 -7.80
N ARG A 20 -0.48 6.22 -7.69
CA ARG A 20 0.45 6.23 -8.84
C ARG A 20 0.25 5.04 -9.78
N ALA A 21 0.04 3.84 -9.24
CA ALA A 21 -0.25 2.66 -10.05
C ALA A 21 -1.57 2.82 -10.83
N MET A 22 -2.60 3.40 -10.21
CA MET A 22 -3.88 3.69 -10.85
C MET A 22 -3.78 4.78 -11.91
N GLU A 23 -3.03 5.87 -11.67
CA GLU A 23 -2.72 6.89 -12.68
C GLU A 23 -2.04 6.28 -13.92
N CYS A 24 -1.06 5.40 -13.70
CA CYS A 24 -0.35 4.71 -14.77
C CYS A 24 -1.28 3.79 -15.59
N LEU A 25 -2.20 3.06 -14.95
CA LEU A 25 -3.19 2.25 -15.66
C LEU A 25 -4.15 3.13 -16.47
N HIS A 26 -4.66 4.22 -15.88
CA HIS A 26 -5.59 5.13 -16.53
C HIS A 26 -4.98 5.88 -17.73
N SER A 27 -3.70 6.25 -17.67
CA SER A 27 -3.00 6.91 -18.80
C SER A 27 -2.79 5.98 -20.00
N HIS A 28 -2.73 4.67 -19.78
CA HIS A 28 -2.71 3.64 -20.83
C HIS A 28 -4.13 3.20 -21.27
N GLY A 29 -5.18 3.88 -20.80
CA GLY A 29 -6.58 3.55 -21.10
C GLY A 29 -7.14 2.33 -20.35
N ILE A 30 -6.36 1.73 -19.45
CA ILE A 30 -6.76 0.56 -18.67
C ILE A 30 -7.52 1.03 -17.42
N ILE A 31 -8.85 1.06 -17.51
CA ILE A 31 -9.71 1.08 -16.31
C ILE A 31 -9.61 -0.32 -15.67
N HIS A 32 -9.53 -0.41 -14.34
CA HIS A 32 -9.32 -1.68 -13.60
C HIS A 32 -10.39 -2.76 -13.89
N ARG A 33 -11.47 -2.38 -14.57
CA ARG A 33 -12.65 -3.21 -14.86
C ARG A 33 -12.63 -3.90 -16.23
N ASP A 34 -11.73 -3.53 -17.14
CA ASP A 34 -11.73 -4.07 -18.52
C ASP A 34 -11.05 -5.45 -18.65
N LEU A 35 -10.42 -5.96 -17.58
CA LEU A 35 -10.05 -7.38 -17.42
C LEU A 35 -11.28 -8.28 -17.14
N LYS A 36 -12.38 -8.05 -17.87
CA LYS A 36 -13.63 -8.81 -17.73
C LYS A 36 -13.95 -9.59 -19.00
N PRO A 37 -13.40 -10.82 -19.17
CA PRO A 37 -13.89 -11.74 -20.18
C PRO A 37 -15.39 -12.02 -19.95
N GLU A 38 -16.06 -12.51 -20.99
CA GLU A 38 -17.53 -12.59 -21.02
C GLU A 38 -18.11 -13.33 -19.81
N LYS A 39 -19.18 -12.77 -19.24
CA LYS A 39 -19.80 -13.23 -17.99
C LYS A 39 -20.40 -14.64 -18.14
N SER A 40 -19.60 -15.68 -17.95
CA SER A 40 -20.13 -17.02 -17.72
C SER A 40 -21.02 -17.02 -16.46
N PRO A 41 -22.12 -17.80 -16.39
CA PRO A 41 -22.99 -17.82 -15.22
C PRO A 41 -22.26 -18.14 -13.90
N ARG A 42 -21.16 -18.89 -13.97
CA ARG A 42 -20.29 -19.24 -12.83
C ARG A 42 -19.54 -18.02 -12.24
N GLN A 43 -19.36 -16.94 -13.01
CA GLN A 43 -18.74 -15.69 -12.53
C GLN A 43 -19.70 -14.79 -11.76
N MET A 44 -21.03 -14.98 -11.86
CA MET A 44 -21.96 -14.29 -10.97
C MET A 44 -21.77 -14.79 -9.52
N MET A 45 -21.69 -16.12 -9.35
CA MET A 45 -21.46 -16.77 -8.05
C MET A 45 -20.13 -16.43 -7.38
N THR A 46 -19.09 -16.04 -8.14
CA THR A 46 -17.81 -15.58 -7.59
C THR A 46 -17.76 -14.07 -7.34
N ALA A 47 -18.57 -13.27 -8.05
CA ALA A 47 -18.69 -11.84 -7.75
C ALA A 47 -19.33 -11.60 -6.37
N GLU A 48 -20.30 -12.44 -5.97
CA GLU A 48 -21.03 -12.37 -4.69
C GLU A 48 -20.11 -12.39 -3.45
N MET A 49 -18.95 -13.05 -3.54
CA MET A 49 -18.10 -13.31 -2.37
C MET A 49 -17.13 -12.16 -2.00
N GLY A 50 -16.83 -11.25 -2.95
CA GLY A 50 -15.66 -10.35 -2.83
C GLY A 50 -15.97 -8.85 -2.90
N THR A 51 -15.97 -8.30 -4.12
CA THR A 51 -15.58 -6.90 -4.37
C THR A 51 -16.65 -5.84 -4.09
N TYR A 52 -17.93 -6.21 -3.95
CA TYR A 52 -19.06 -5.27 -3.94
C TYR A 52 -18.95 -4.11 -2.92
N ARG A 53 -18.35 -4.35 -1.76
CA ARG A 53 -18.17 -3.36 -0.67
C ARG A 53 -17.29 -2.15 -1.05
N TRP A 54 -16.36 -2.32 -2.00
CA TRP A 54 -15.49 -1.24 -2.49
C TRP A 54 -15.97 -0.66 -3.84
N MET A 55 -17.14 -1.09 -4.35
CA MET A 55 -17.66 -0.62 -5.64
C MET A 55 -18.42 0.71 -5.50
N ALA A 56 -18.09 1.65 -6.39
CA ALA A 56 -18.85 2.88 -6.63
C ALA A 56 -20.36 2.63 -6.90
N PRO A 57 -21.26 3.51 -6.42
CA PRO A 57 -22.71 3.28 -6.45
C PRO A 57 -23.31 3.13 -7.86
N GLU A 58 -22.79 3.85 -8.85
CA GLU A 58 -23.26 3.81 -10.25
C GLU A 58 -23.05 2.45 -10.94
N LEU A 59 -22.18 1.61 -10.37
CA LEU A 59 -21.93 0.24 -10.82
C LEU A 59 -23.04 -0.73 -10.37
N TYR A 60 -23.77 -0.39 -9.30
CA TYR A 60 -24.92 -1.15 -8.80
C TYR A 60 -26.19 -0.87 -9.62
N SER A 61 -26.25 0.30 -10.29
CA SER A 61 -27.38 0.69 -11.13
C SER A 61 -27.75 -0.40 -12.14
N THR A 62 -28.96 -0.94 -11.97
CA THR A 62 -29.52 -2.17 -12.56
C THR A 62 -29.88 -2.06 -14.04
N VAL A 63 -29.37 -1.05 -14.74
CA VAL A 63 -29.50 -0.92 -16.19
C VAL A 63 -28.80 -2.10 -16.87
N THR A 64 -29.58 -3.13 -17.19
CA THR A 64 -29.21 -4.18 -18.15
C THR A 64 -29.15 -3.55 -19.52
N LEU A 65 -27.98 -3.01 -19.85
CA LEU A 65 -27.62 -2.67 -21.21
C LEU A 65 -27.89 -3.85 -22.15
N ARG A 66 -28.34 -3.52 -23.36
CA ARG A 66 -28.72 -4.51 -24.37
C ARG A 66 -27.49 -5.30 -24.79
N GLN A 67 -27.71 -6.52 -25.29
CA GLN A 67 -26.63 -7.44 -25.68
C GLN A 67 -25.65 -6.74 -26.66
N GLY A 68 -24.44 -6.42 -26.19
CA GLY A 68 -23.40 -5.71 -26.96
C GLY A 68 -23.10 -4.25 -26.54
N GLU A 69 -23.99 -3.59 -25.78
CA GLU A 69 -23.74 -2.23 -25.27
C GLU A 69 -22.74 -2.26 -24.09
N LYS A 70 -21.56 -1.62 -24.26
CA LYS A 70 -20.62 -1.39 -23.16
C LYS A 70 -21.10 -0.24 -22.27
N LYS A 71 -21.18 -0.44 -20.95
CA LYS A 71 -21.40 0.67 -20.00
C LYS A 71 -20.10 1.45 -19.89
N HIS A 72 -20.05 2.64 -20.50
CA HIS A 72 -18.92 3.57 -20.42
C HIS A 72 -18.81 4.15 -19.01
N TYR A 73 -18.37 3.31 -18.07
CA TYR A 73 -17.94 3.73 -16.75
C TYR A 73 -16.68 4.59 -16.89
N ASN A 74 -16.71 5.81 -16.35
CA ASN A 74 -15.55 6.67 -16.32
C ASN A 74 -14.54 6.15 -15.27
N HIS A 75 -13.25 6.45 -15.43
CA HIS A 75 -12.15 6.07 -14.54
C HIS A 75 -12.36 6.46 -13.06
N LYS A 76 -13.27 7.44 -12.83
CA LYS A 76 -13.81 7.88 -11.54
C LYS A 76 -14.48 6.78 -10.69
N VAL A 77 -14.83 5.62 -11.27
CA VAL A 77 -15.27 4.43 -10.50
C VAL A 77 -14.15 3.89 -9.60
N ASP A 78 -12.89 4.00 -10.04
CA ASP A 78 -11.74 3.49 -9.31
C ASP A 78 -11.29 4.50 -8.23
N ALA A 79 -11.54 5.81 -8.41
CA ALA A 79 -11.32 6.83 -7.38
C ALA A 79 -12.21 6.60 -6.13
N TYR A 80 -13.47 6.18 -6.34
CA TYR A 80 -14.34 5.75 -5.24
C TYR A 80 -13.77 4.51 -4.54
N SER A 81 -13.37 3.49 -5.32
CA SER A 81 -12.78 2.27 -4.76
C SER A 81 -11.52 2.56 -3.95
N PHE A 82 -10.68 3.48 -4.43
CA PHE A 82 -9.51 4.00 -3.72
C PHE A 82 -9.87 4.67 -2.39
N ALA A 83 -10.93 5.48 -2.32
CA ALA A 83 -11.39 6.10 -1.08
C ALA A 83 -11.70 5.06 0.03
N ILE A 84 -12.37 3.97 -0.34
CA ILE A 84 -12.72 2.89 0.58
C ILE A 84 -11.47 2.08 1.01
N VAL A 85 -10.49 1.90 0.12
CA VAL A 85 -9.19 1.29 0.45
C VAL A 85 -8.36 2.18 1.37
N LEU A 86 -8.26 3.48 1.08
CA LEU A 86 -7.57 4.47 1.92
C LEU A 86 -8.20 4.50 3.33
N TRP A 87 -9.53 4.52 3.41
CA TRP A 87 -10.23 4.43 4.70
C TRP A 87 -9.87 3.15 5.48
N GLU A 88 -9.82 2.00 4.82
CA GLU A 88 -9.45 0.72 5.45
C GLU A 88 -7.97 0.67 5.88
N LEU A 89 -7.05 1.27 5.10
CA LEU A 89 -5.64 1.38 5.46
C LEU A 89 -5.44 2.22 6.74
N ILE A 90 -6.15 3.35 6.87
CA ILE A 90 -6.03 4.24 8.03
C ILE A 90 -6.66 3.61 9.28
N HIS A 91 -7.88 3.08 9.17
CA HIS A 91 -8.60 2.56 10.35
C HIS A 91 -8.24 1.12 10.71
N ASN A 92 -7.61 0.36 9.79
CA ASN A 92 -7.36 -1.08 9.89
C ASN A 92 -8.66 -1.90 10.18
N LYS A 93 -9.84 -1.33 9.90
CA LYS A 93 -11.17 -1.93 10.08
C LYS A 93 -11.80 -2.31 8.74
N LEU A 94 -12.79 -3.21 8.75
CA LEU A 94 -13.58 -3.50 7.56
C LEU A 94 -14.57 -2.34 7.30
N PRO A 95 -14.58 -1.68 6.13
CA PRO A 95 -15.53 -0.61 5.84
C PRO A 95 -16.97 -1.15 5.83
N PHE A 96 -17.95 -0.37 6.31
CA PHE A 96 -19.32 -0.83 6.53
C PHE A 96 -19.40 -2.07 7.44
N GLU A 97 -18.79 -1.97 8.63
CA GLU A 97 -18.81 -3.03 9.65
C GLU A 97 -20.26 -3.45 10.02
N GLY A 98 -20.46 -4.73 10.31
CA GLY A 98 -21.79 -5.31 10.53
C GLY A 98 -22.62 -5.58 9.26
N MET A 99 -22.27 -5.02 8.09
CA MET A 99 -22.96 -5.27 6.82
C MET A 99 -22.30 -6.38 6.00
N SER A 100 -23.07 -7.18 5.27
CA SER A 100 -22.57 -8.05 4.19
C SER A 100 -22.07 -7.24 2.98
N ASN A 101 -21.31 -7.86 2.08
CA ASN A 101 -20.79 -7.17 0.88
C ASN A 101 -21.91 -6.60 -0.02
N LEU A 102 -23.06 -7.31 -0.09
CA LEU A 102 -24.23 -6.87 -0.84
C LEU A 102 -24.99 -5.75 -0.11
N GLN A 103 -25.12 -5.85 1.22
CA GLN A 103 -25.76 -4.81 2.05
C GLN A 103 -24.97 -3.49 2.03
N ALA A 104 -23.63 -3.56 2.09
CA ALA A 104 -22.76 -2.39 1.99
C ALA A 104 -22.93 -1.68 0.64
N ALA A 105 -22.92 -2.43 -0.48
CA ALA A 105 -23.14 -1.86 -1.81
C ALA A 105 -24.55 -1.26 -1.98
N TYR A 106 -25.59 -1.91 -1.44
CA TYR A 106 -26.95 -1.38 -1.44
C TYR A 106 -27.07 -0.09 -0.61
N ALA A 107 -26.42 -0.03 0.56
CA ALA A 107 -26.41 1.16 1.41
C ALA A 107 -25.64 2.32 0.74
N ALA A 108 -24.50 2.04 0.11
CA ALA A 108 -23.75 3.02 -0.67
C ALA A 108 -24.56 3.57 -1.87
N ALA A 109 -25.32 2.73 -2.56
CA ALA A 109 -26.04 3.07 -3.79
C ALA A 109 -27.43 3.70 -3.59
N PHE A 110 -28.19 3.31 -2.57
CA PHE A 110 -29.58 3.78 -2.36
C PHE A 110 -29.82 4.55 -1.06
N LYS A 111 -28.85 4.55 -0.14
CA LYS A 111 -28.90 5.33 1.12
C LYS A 111 -27.74 6.31 1.25
N ASN A 112 -26.98 6.50 0.16
CA ASN A 112 -25.74 7.27 0.06
C ASN A 112 -24.73 7.03 1.22
N THR A 113 -24.79 5.86 1.86
CA THR A 113 -24.03 5.58 3.08
C THR A 113 -22.54 5.47 2.77
N ARG A 114 -21.69 5.92 3.69
CA ARG A 114 -20.23 5.83 3.64
C ARG A 114 -19.70 5.40 5.02
N PRO A 115 -18.46 4.90 5.13
CA PRO A 115 -17.75 4.82 6.41
C PRO A 115 -17.59 6.22 7.05
N SER A 116 -17.45 6.31 8.38
CA SER A 116 -17.25 7.61 9.04
C SER A 116 -15.87 8.19 8.70
N ALA A 117 -15.80 9.49 8.44
CA ALA A 117 -14.56 10.25 8.27
C ALA A 117 -14.32 11.24 9.43
N GLU A 118 -15.12 11.17 10.50
CA GLU A 118 -15.08 12.11 11.64
C GLU A 118 -13.85 11.90 12.53
N ASP A 119 -13.32 10.67 12.59
CA ASP A 119 -12.10 10.32 13.33
C ASP A 119 -10.78 10.68 12.58
N LEU A 120 -10.88 11.28 11.39
CA LEU A 120 -9.72 11.60 10.53
C LEU A 120 -9.26 13.07 10.69
N PRO A 121 -7.94 13.35 10.56
CA PRO A 121 -7.44 14.70 10.36
C PRO A 121 -8.12 15.38 9.15
N GLU A 122 -8.48 16.66 9.28
CA GLU A 122 -9.33 17.39 8.32
C GLU A 122 -8.86 17.25 6.86
N GLU A 123 -7.56 17.44 6.61
CA GLU A 123 -6.91 17.31 5.30
C GLU A 123 -7.12 15.92 4.68
N LEU A 124 -7.03 14.87 5.51
CA LEU A 124 -7.21 13.48 5.10
C LEU A 124 -8.69 13.11 4.94
N ALA A 125 -9.56 13.67 5.79
CA ALA A 125 -11.01 13.58 5.63
C ALA A 125 -11.47 14.20 4.30
N LEU A 126 -10.90 15.33 3.88
CA LEU A 126 -11.16 15.98 2.59
C LEU A 126 -10.68 15.12 1.41
N ILE A 127 -9.52 14.46 1.51
CA ILE A 127 -9.05 13.50 0.49
C ILE A 127 -10.06 12.34 0.35
N VAL A 128 -10.41 11.67 1.45
CA VAL A 128 -11.33 10.52 1.43
C VAL A 128 -12.72 10.92 0.93
N THR A 129 -13.28 12.04 1.42
CA THR A 129 -14.66 12.45 1.12
C THR A 129 -14.85 13.08 -0.25
N SER A 130 -13.81 13.64 -0.87
CA SER A 130 -13.81 14.04 -2.28
C SER A 130 -13.75 12.81 -3.20
N CYS A 131 -12.98 11.79 -2.85
CA CYS A 131 -12.86 10.57 -3.65
C CYS A 131 -14.15 9.72 -3.69
N TRP A 132 -14.98 9.70 -2.64
CA TRP A 132 -16.22 8.92 -2.58
C TRP A 132 -17.54 9.69 -2.81
N LYS A 133 -17.48 10.86 -3.45
CA LYS A 133 -18.68 11.63 -3.86
C LYS A 133 -19.67 10.75 -4.65
N GLU A 134 -20.95 11.02 -4.49
CA GLU A 134 -22.02 10.28 -5.18
C GLU A 134 -21.87 10.43 -6.70
N GLU A 135 -21.90 11.67 -7.19
CA GLU A 135 -21.67 12.02 -8.59
C GLU A 135 -20.22 11.70 -9.01
N PRO A 136 -19.99 10.84 -10.03
CA PRO A 136 -18.64 10.49 -10.47
C PRO A 136 -17.83 11.67 -11.03
N ASN A 137 -18.49 12.70 -11.56
CA ASN A 137 -17.79 13.87 -12.10
C ASN A 137 -17.14 14.74 -11.02
N ASP A 138 -17.71 14.80 -9.81
CA ASP A 138 -17.19 15.56 -8.66
C ASP A 138 -15.93 14.94 -8.02
N ARG A 139 -15.69 13.64 -8.25
CA ARG A 139 -14.53 12.93 -7.69
C ARG A 139 -13.24 13.42 -8.37
N PRO A 140 -12.11 13.61 -7.66
CA PRO A 140 -10.83 13.92 -8.29
C PRO A 140 -10.35 12.80 -9.23
N ASN A 141 -9.47 13.14 -10.18
CA ASN A 141 -8.68 12.17 -10.93
C ASN A 141 -7.43 11.73 -10.12
N PHE A 142 -6.75 10.66 -10.53
CA PHE A 142 -5.62 10.15 -9.75
C PHE A 142 -4.43 11.11 -9.66
N SER A 143 -4.18 11.95 -10.68
CA SER A 143 -3.17 13.02 -10.63
C SER A 143 -3.46 14.01 -9.50
N GLN A 144 -4.72 14.43 -9.34
CA GLN A 144 -5.17 15.31 -8.25
C GLN A 144 -5.04 14.62 -6.89
N ILE A 145 -5.46 13.35 -6.78
CA ILE A 145 -5.34 12.54 -5.56
C ILE A 145 -3.86 12.46 -5.11
N ILE A 146 -2.94 12.22 -6.05
CA ILE A 146 -1.49 12.17 -5.80
C ILE A 146 -0.98 13.50 -5.26
N GLN A 147 -1.39 14.65 -5.81
CA GLN A 147 -0.98 15.96 -5.29
C GLN A 147 -1.50 16.20 -3.86
N MET A 148 -2.76 15.85 -3.57
CA MET A 148 -3.34 16.01 -2.24
C MET A 148 -2.63 15.10 -1.20
N LEU A 149 -2.31 13.87 -1.56
CA LEU A 149 -1.55 12.94 -0.70
C LEU A 149 -0.11 13.41 -0.46
N LEU A 150 0.57 13.95 -1.47
CA LEU A 150 1.91 14.53 -1.34
C LEU A 150 1.90 15.77 -0.44
N GLN A 151 0.89 16.64 -0.58
CA GLN A 151 0.71 17.79 0.31
C GLN A 151 0.50 17.33 1.76
N TYR A 152 -0.37 16.34 2.00
CA TYR A 152 -0.61 15.80 3.34
C TYR A 152 0.62 15.11 3.94
N LEU A 153 1.42 14.37 3.15
CA LEU A 153 2.70 13.83 3.62
C LEU A 153 3.66 14.94 4.08
N SER A 154 3.65 16.10 3.42
CA SER A 154 4.52 17.23 3.80
C SER A 154 4.08 17.96 5.08
N THR A 155 2.81 17.83 5.52
CA THR A 155 2.35 18.38 6.81
C THR A 155 2.66 17.43 7.97
N ILE A 156 2.55 16.11 7.78
CA ILE A 156 2.82 15.11 8.83
C ILE A 156 4.27 14.63 8.92
N SER A 157 5.08 14.83 7.86
CA SER A 157 6.51 14.56 7.84
C SER A 157 7.26 15.85 7.46
N PRO A 158 7.40 16.81 8.41
CA PRO A 158 8.27 17.95 8.19
C PRO A 158 9.71 17.45 7.97
N PRO A 159 10.50 18.10 7.08
CA PRO A 159 11.91 17.77 6.96
C PRO A 159 12.59 17.99 8.31
N GLU A 160 13.36 17.00 8.80
CA GLU A 160 14.13 17.20 10.02
C GLU A 160 14.99 18.45 9.87
N PRO A 161 15.02 19.35 10.87
CA PRO A 161 15.88 20.51 10.81
C PRO A 161 17.32 20.02 10.71
N VAL A 162 17.97 20.29 9.57
CA VAL A 162 19.35 19.90 9.31
C VAL A 162 20.25 20.65 10.28
N VAL A 163 20.44 20.08 11.47
CA VAL A 163 21.34 20.59 12.50
C VAL A 163 22.71 20.67 11.85
N PRO A 164 23.28 21.88 11.65
CA PRO A 164 24.59 22.00 11.03
C PRO A 164 25.57 21.24 11.91
N LEU A 165 26.25 20.26 11.33
CA LEU A 165 27.15 19.37 12.07
C LEU A 165 28.20 20.23 12.77
N GLN A 166 28.04 20.43 14.07
CA GLN A 166 29.00 21.17 14.89
C GLN A 166 30.24 20.30 15.00
N ILE A 167 31.19 20.51 14.08
CA ILE A 167 32.53 19.94 14.14
C ILE A 167 33.26 20.65 15.28
N THR A 168 32.92 20.26 16.52
CA THR A 168 33.74 20.57 17.68
C THR A 168 35.06 19.85 17.50
N SER A 169 36.15 20.61 17.49
CA SER A 169 37.50 20.09 17.26
C SER A 169 37.90 19.17 18.40
N SER A 170 37.77 17.86 18.18
CA SER A 170 38.37 16.85 19.06
C SER A 170 39.88 16.87 18.85
N GLU A 171 40.63 17.01 19.94
CA GLU A 171 42.08 17.03 19.90
C GLU A 171 42.63 15.66 19.48
N ASN A 172 43.75 15.66 18.74
CA ASN A 172 44.40 14.44 18.29
C ASN A 172 45.01 13.68 19.48
N ALA A 173 44.26 12.72 20.03
CA ALA A 173 44.75 11.79 21.04
C ALA A 173 45.79 10.82 20.43
N VAL A 174 47.06 11.20 20.48
CA VAL A 174 48.18 10.34 20.06
C VAL A 174 48.31 9.17 21.04
N LEU A 175 48.08 7.95 20.56
CA LEU A 175 48.37 6.73 21.31
C LEU A 175 49.87 6.38 21.24
N PRO A 176 50.53 6.08 22.38
CA PRO A 176 51.92 5.62 22.38
C PRO A 176 52.02 4.14 21.94
N PRO A 177 53.04 3.76 21.16
CA PRO A 177 53.25 2.37 20.74
C PRO A 177 54.17 1.62 21.72
N GLU A 178 53.61 0.95 22.72
CA GLU A 178 54.39 0.10 23.64
C GLU A 178 54.24 -1.39 23.30
N SER A 179 55.34 -2.00 22.86
CA SER A 179 55.40 -3.45 22.57
C SER A 179 56.78 -4.03 22.90
N PRO A 180 56.99 -4.51 24.14
CA PRO A 180 58.20 -5.24 24.53
C PRO A 180 58.14 -6.67 24.00
N GLY A 181 59.03 -7.02 23.08
CA GLY A 181 59.07 -8.35 22.48
C GLY A 181 59.95 -9.37 23.21
N THR A 182 59.73 -10.65 22.87
CA THR A 182 60.65 -11.79 22.96
C THR A 182 60.90 -12.53 24.30
N SER A 183 61.04 -13.85 24.14
CA SER A 183 61.88 -14.78 24.94
C SER A 183 61.36 -15.38 26.26
N ALA A 184 60.65 -16.50 26.12
CA ALA A 184 60.83 -17.71 26.94
C ALA A 184 60.82 -18.94 26.01
N LEU A 185 61.52 -20.03 26.36
CA LEU A 185 61.92 -21.11 25.43
C LEU A 185 61.66 -22.53 25.99
N MET A 186 61.30 -23.46 25.09
CA MET A 186 61.35 -24.95 25.25
C MET A 186 60.32 -25.56 26.25
N LEU A 187 59.91 -26.85 26.21
CA LEU A 187 60.32 -28.04 25.42
C LEU A 187 59.18 -29.13 25.41
N GLY A 188 59.12 -30.00 24.36
CA GLY A 188 58.28 -31.24 24.28
C GLY A 188 57.25 -31.20 23.11
N ARG A 189 57.23 -32.08 22.09
CA ARG A 189 57.09 -33.57 22.00
C ARG A 189 55.71 -34.08 22.48
N ASP A 190 55.01 -35.04 21.85
CA ASP A 190 54.99 -35.80 20.56
C ASP A 190 53.58 -36.49 20.52
N ASP A 191 52.85 -36.91 19.46
CA ASP A 191 52.92 -36.93 17.98
C ASP A 191 51.49 -37.27 17.41
N SER A 192 51.29 -37.27 16.07
CA SER A 192 50.31 -38.05 15.27
C SER A 192 48.84 -37.60 15.02
N ARG A 193 48.57 -37.34 13.72
CA ARG A 193 47.37 -37.76 12.89
C ARG A 193 45.99 -37.12 13.22
N GLU A 194 44.99 -37.07 12.32
CA GLU A 194 44.84 -37.62 10.96
C GLU A 194 43.98 -36.72 10.02
N THR A 195 43.95 -37.01 8.72
CA THR A 195 43.25 -36.23 7.67
C THR A 195 41.75 -36.51 7.53
N LYS A 196 40.95 -35.47 7.27
CA LYS A 196 40.29 -35.22 5.96
C LYS A 196 39.31 -34.05 5.98
N GLY A 197 39.36 -33.23 4.93
CA GLY A 197 38.24 -32.41 4.49
C GLY A 197 37.74 -32.90 3.14
N SER A 198 36.46 -32.68 2.81
CA SER A 198 35.95 -32.80 1.45
C SER A 198 34.85 -31.78 1.22
N PHE A 199 35.06 -30.89 0.24
CA PHE A 199 33.94 -30.34 -0.51
C PHE A 199 33.25 -31.48 -1.26
N PHE A 200 31.98 -31.32 -1.61
CA PHE A 200 31.54 -31.62 -2.98
C PHE A 200 30.29 -30.81 -3.33
N CYS A 201 30.37 -30.09 -4.44
CA CYS A 201 29.20 -29.57 -5.14
C CYS A 201 28.80 -30.61 -6.19
N PHE A 202 27.51 -30.84 -6.40
CA PHE A 202 27.02 -31.67 -7.50
C PHE A 202 25.90 -30.96 -8.26
N ASN A 203 25.91 -31.14 -9.57
CA ASN A 203 25.09 -30.42 -10.52
C ASN A 203 24.63 -31.39 -11.64
N GLN A 204 23.59 -30.98 -12.36
CA GLN A 204 23.11 -31.51 -13.65
C GLN A 204 22.37 -32.86 -13.73
N CYS A 205 21.24 -32.76 -14.47
CA CYS A 205 20.72 -33.69 -15.47
C CYS A 205 20.24 -35.10 -15.06
N TYR A 206 18.92 -35.27 -15.05
CA TYR A 206 18.24 -35.90 -16.19
C TYR A 206 17.00 -35.09 -16.59
#